data_AF-A0A7X7AL81-F1
#
_entry.id   AF-A0A7X7AL81-F1
#
_cell.length_a   1.000
_cell.length_b   1.000
_cell.length_c   1.000
_cell.angle_alpha   90.00
_cell.angle_beta   90.00
_cell.angle_gamma   90.00
#
_symmetry.space_group_name_H-M   'P 1'
#
loop_
_entity.id
_entity.type
_entity.pdbx_description
1 polymer ?
#
loop_
_entity_poly.entity_id
_entity_poly.type
_entity_poly.pdbx_seq_one_letter_code
_entity_poly.pdbx_strand_id
1 'polypeptide(L)'
;ANIETPEQAASIQTIADATADNTADSPGLAFITWLRHAILTRKILLNAAKALVHTVDDTIFLVSPGIFMRYAQEHPHLAAQAKAQEIPDWQWVQKQFEKSRLHRKQPDGLNIWTCEVSGPRKSRRLHGYLLQSFSSVLDDPIPNNPFLAVLTKTSN
;
A
#
# COMPACT_ATOMS: atom_id res chain seq x y z
N ALA A 1 -0.45 17.78 -71.01
CA ALA A 1 0.32 17.62 -69.75
C ALA A 1 -0.12 16.31 -69.10
N ASN A 2 0.84 15.40 -68.92
CA ASN A 2 0.92 14.21 -68.04
C ASN A 2 -0.39 13.65 -67.43
N ILE A 3 -0.82 12.41 -67.71
CA ILE A 3 -0.24 11.06 -67.46
C ILE A 3 -0.70 10.46 -66.09
N GLU A 4 -1.13 9.18 -66.15
CA GLU A 4 -1.19 8.12 -65.11
C GLU A 4 -2.44 7.93 -64.21
N THR A 5 -3.18 6.84 -64.52
CA THR A 5 -3.73 5.84 -63.56
C THR A 5 -2.58 4.85 -63.20
N PRO A 6 -2.69 3.85 -62.29
CA PRO A 6 -3.53 3.58 -61.11
C PRO A 6 -2.66 3.21 -59.86
N GLU A 7 -3.30 2.71 -58.79
CA GLU A 7 -2.72 1.78 -57.78
C GLU A 7 -1.90 2.37 -56.61
N GLN A 8 -2.46 2.25 -55.40
CA GLN A 8 -1.73 2.16 -54.12
C GLN A 8 -2.66 1.42 -53.15
N ALA A 9 -2.58 0.09 -53.09
CA ALA A 9 -1.62 -0.69 -52.30
C ALA A 9 -1.80 -0.49 -50.80
N ALA A 10 -2.11 -1.60 -50.14
CA ALA A 10 -2.28 -1.74 -48.71
C ALA A 10 -1.11 -1.16 -47.91
N SER A 11 -1.40 -0.59 -46.74
CA SER A 11 -0.42 -0.43 -45.66
C SER A 11 -1.04 -0.93 -44.36
N ILE A 12 -0.65 -2.15 -44.01
CA ILE A 12 -0.83 -2.78 -42.70
C ILE A 12 0.34 -2.32 -41.82
N GLN A 13 0.04 -2.13 -40.53
CA GLN A 13 0.93 -2.00 -39.38
C GLN A 13 1.66 -0.66 -39.18
N THR A 14 1.31 0.00 -38.07
CA THR A 14 2.21 0.03 -36.90
C THR A 14 1.37 0.10 -35.63
N ILE A 15 1.30 -1.04 -34.94
CA ILE A 15 0.96 -1.14 -33.53
C ILE A 15 2.31 -1.03 -32.83
N ALA A 16 2.61 0.09 -32.18
CA ALA A 16 3.73 0.18 -31.26
C ALA A 16 3.50 1.31 -30.26
N ASP A 17 3.43 0.92 -28.99
CA ASP A 17 3.54 1.72 -27.77
C ASP A 17 2.47 2.77 -27.48
N ALA A 18 1.27 2.26 -27.19
CA ALA A 18 0.40 2.85 -26.17
C ALA A 18 0.55 2.09 -24.84
N THR A 19 1.77 2.02 -24.30
CA THR A 19 2.04 1.68 -22.89
C THR A 19 2.95 2.74 -22.28
N ALA A 20 2.65 4.01 -22.56
CA ALA A 20 2.99 5.06 -21.61
C ALA A 20 2.00 4.94 -20.45
N ASP A 21 2.39 4.21 -19.40
CA ASP A 21 1.75 4.21 -18.08
C ASP A 21 1.60 5.66 -17.60
N ASN A 22 0.45 6.24 -17.93
CA ASN A 22 0.02 7.58 -17.54
C ASN A 22 -1.12 7.47 -16.53
N THR A 23 -0.98 6.60 -15.54
CA THR A 23 -1.72 6.72 -14.29
C THR A 23 -0.81 7.45 -13.33
N ALA A 24 -1.05 8.76 -13.15
CA ALA A 24 -0.58 9.43 -11.95
C ALA A 24 -1.27 8.74 -10.76
N ASP A 25 -0.63 7.71 -10.22
CA ASP A 25 -1.14 6.97 -9.08
C ASP A 25 -1.45 7.98 -7.98
N SER A 26 -2.70 7.96 -7.48
CA SER A 26 -3.06 8.79 -6.33
C SER A 26 -2.03 8.58 -5.21
N PRO A 27 -1.70 9.57 -4.37
CA PRO A 27 -0.63 9.39 -3.38
C PRO A 27 -0.83 8.20 -2.43
N GLY A 28 -2.08 7.81 -2.16
CA GLY A 28 -2.40 6.59 -1.40
C GLY A 28 -2.10 5.30 -2.17
N LEU A 29 -2.32 5.28 -3.49
CA LEU A 29 -1.95 4.16 -4.35
C LEU A 29 -0.43 4.08 -4.54
N ALA A 30 0.24 5.21 -4.72
CA ALA A 30 1.70 5.29 -4.79
C ALA A 30 2.38 4.69 -3.53
N PHE A 31 1.80 4.92 -2.34
CA PHE A 31 2.23 4.27 -1.11
C PHE A 31 2.11 2.74 -1.17
N ILE A 32 1.03 2.20 -1.74
CA ILE A 32 0.82 0.75 -1.89
C ILE A 32 1.78 0.15 -2.92
N THR A 33 1.99 0.83 -4.04
CA THR A 33 2.98 0.44 -5.05
C THR A 33 4.39 0.38 -4.44
N TRP A 34 4.78 1.40 -3.66
CA TRP A 34 6.03 1.37 -2.91
C TRP A 34 6.09 0.23 -1.90
N LEU A 35 5.01 0.00 -1.14
CA LEU A 35 4.96 -1.04 -0.12
C LEU A 35 5.20 -2.42 -0.73
N ARG A 36 4.52 -2.72 -1.85
CA ARG A 36 4.72 -3.94 -2.64
C ARG A 36 6.19 -4.09 -3.03
N HIS A 37 6.76 -3.06 -3.66
CA HIS A 37 8.15 -3.11 -4.09
C HIS A 37 9.13 -3.27 -2.91
N ALA A 38 8.90 -2.60 -1.78
CA ALA A 38 9.73 -2.67 -0.59
C ALA A 38 9.70 -4.05 0.08
N ILE A 39 8.56 -4.76 0.03
CA ILE A 39 8.46 -6.14 0.53
C ILE A 39 9.16 -7.11 -0.43
N LEU A 40 8.92 -7.00 -1.74
CA LEU A 40 9.52 -7.88 -2.75
C LEU A 40 11.05 -7.77 -2.78
N THR A 41 11.59 -6.57 -2.59
CA THR A 41 13.04 -6.32 -2.48
C THR A 41 13.61 -6.59 -1.08
N ARG A 42 12.79 -7.05 -0.13
CA ARG A 42 13.15 -7.29 1.29
C ARG A 42 13.67 -6.06 2.03
N LYS A 43 13.42 -4.85 1.52
CA LYS A 43 13.68 -3.59 2.22
C LYS A 43 12.79 -3.45 3.46
N ILE A 44 11.58 -4.00 3.39
CA ILE A 44 10.68 -4.19 4.52
C ILE A 44 10.53 -5.69 4.75
N LEU A 45 10.94 -6.13 5.94
CA LEU A 45 10.73 -7.50 6.36
C LEU A 45 9.28 -7.70 6.79
N LEU A 46 8.68 -8.78 6.31
CA LEU A 46 7.35 -9.22 6.70
C LEU A 46 7.45 -10.21 7.87
N ASN A 47 6.57 -10.09 8.86
CA ASN A 47 6.48 -10.97 10.03
C ASN A 47 7.69 -11.07 10.97
N ALA A 48 8.76 -10.29 10.75
CA ALA A 48 9.88 -10.22 11.67
C ALA A 48 9.49 -9.54 13.00
N ALA A 49 10.26 -9.77 14.07
CA ALA A 49 9.96 -9.27 15.42
C ALA A 49 9.84 -7.74 15.54
N LYS A 50 10.48 -6.99 14.63
CA LYS A 50 10.43 -5.52 14.56
C LYS A 50 9.88 -5.03 13.21
N ALA A 51 9.18 -5.91 12.48
CA ALA A 51 8.60 -5.57 11.19
C ALA A 51 7.57 -4.45 11.33
N LEU A 52 7.39 -3.70 10.24
CA LEU A 52 6.30 -2.73 10.10
C LEU A 52 5.10 -3.32 9.34
N VAL A 53 5.23 -4.56 8.87
CA VAL A 53 4.25 -5.28 8.08
C VAL A 53 4.14 -6.71 8.60
N HIS A 54 2.92 -7.13 8.90
CA HIS A 54 2.61 -8.49 9.33
C HIS A 54 1.47 -9.05 8.50
N THR A 55 1.31 -10.37 8.51
CA THR A 55 0.09 -11.05 8.08
C THR A 55 -0.69 -11.53 9.30
N VAL A 56 -1.98 -11.27 9.33
CA VAL A 56 -2.90 -11.68 10.40
C VAL A 56 -4.33 -11.59 9.87
N ASP A 57 -5.20 -12.50 10.32
CA ASP A 57 -6.60 -12.57 9.83
C ASP A 57 -6.66 -12.67 8.29
N ASP A 58 -5.72 -13.46 7.73
CA ASP A 58 -5.56 -13.75 6.29
C ASP A 58 -5.38 -12.52 5.40
N THR A 59 -4.93 -11.40 5.99
CA THR A 59 -4.63 -10.16 5.29
C THR A 59 -3.36 -9.51 5.84
N ILE A 60 -2.99 -8.38 5.25
CA ILE A 60 -1.80 -7.61 5.63
C ILE A 60 -2.17 -6.57 6.70
N PHE A 61 -1.39 -6.55 7.77
CA PHE A 61 -1.43 -5.54 8.83
C PHE A 61 -0.24 -4.58 8.72
N LEU A 62 -0.55 -3.29 8.61
CA LEU A 62 0.42 -2.20 8.51
C LEU A 62 0.58 -1.50 9.86
N VAL A 63 1.76 -1.56 10.47
CA VAL A 63 2.04 -0.96 11.77
C VAL A 63 2.17 0.56 11.65
N SER A 64 1.29 1.31 12.32
CA SER A 64 1.26 2.77 12.32
C SER A 64 1.85 3.34 13.61
N PRO A 65 2.57 4.48 13.58
CA PRO A 65 2.84 5.32 12.40
C PRO A 65 4.09 4.88 11.59
N GLY A 66 4.81 3.87 12.07
CA GLY A 66 6.16 3.54 11.58
C GLY A 66 6.23 3.28 10.07
N ILE A 67 5.24 2.61 9.48
CA ILE A 67 5.22 2.35 8.03
C ILE A 67 5.15 3.63 7.19
N PHE A 68 4.38 4.62 7.64
CA PHE A 68 4.23 5.90 6.94
C PHE A 68 5.45 6.79 7.14
N MET A 69 6.04 6.77 8.34
CA MET A 69 7.31 7.44 8.59
C MET A 69 8.41 6.90 7.69
N ARG A 70 8.47 5.57 7.52
CA ARG A 70 9.44 4.93 6.62
C ARG A 70 9.23 5.36 5.17
N TYR A 71 7.99 5.39 4.68
CA TYR A 71 7.69 5.87 3.33
C TYR A 71 8.08 7.34 3.15
N ALA A 72 7.67 8.22 4.07
CA ALA A 72 7.93 9.66 3.96
C ALA A 72 9.44 9.98 3.92
N GLN A 73 10.25 9.28 4.72
CA GLN A 73 11.71 9.40 4.71
C GLN A 73 12.33 9.09 3.34
N GLU A 74 11.73 8.18 2.57
CA GLU A 74 12.20 7.79 1.24
C GLU A 74 11.66 8.72 0.13
N HIS A 75 10.70 9.60 0.45
CA HIS A 75 10.04 10.49 -0.50
C HIS A 75 10.04 11.94 0.00
N PRO A 76 11.22 12.61 0.13
CA PRO A 76 11.31 13.97 0.67
C PRO A 76 10.49 15.01 -0.10
N HIS A 77 10.19 14.75 -1.38
CA HIS A 77 9.35 15.63 -2.19
C HIS A 77 7.93 15.80 -1.63
N LEU A 78 7.44 14.85 -0.81
CA LEU A 78 6.11 14.92 -0.16
C LEU A 78 6.02 16.00 0.92
N ALA A 79 7.15 16.50 1.40
CA ALA A 79 7.20 17.52 2.45
C ALA A 79 6.52 18.82 2.03
N ALA A 80 6.55 19.18 0.74
CA ALA A 80 5.89 20.37 0.24
C ALA A 80 4.35 20.26 0.37
N GLN A 81 3.77 19.12 0.01
CA GLN A 81 2.32 18.87 0.13
C GLN A 81 1.87 18.82 1.59
N ALA A 82 2.70 18.25 2.46
CA ALA A 82 2.43 18.18 3.89
C ALA A 82 2.48 19.57 4.55
N LYS A 83 3.48 20.39 4.19
CA LYS A 83 3.63 21.78 4.66
C LYS A 83 2.43 22.65 4.27
N ALA A 84 1.89 22.49 3.06
CA ALA A 84 0.71 23.21 2.61
C ALA A 84 -0.55 22.92 3.47
N GLN A 85 -0.56 21.80 4.21
CA GLN A 85 -1.63 21.42 5.12
C GLN A 85 -1.22 21.51 6.60
N GLU A 86 -0.07 22.10 6.90
CA GLU A 86 0.47 22.28 8.25
C GLU A 86 0.53 20.98 9.08
N ILE A 87 0.83 19.86 8.44
CA ILE A 87 0.99 18.56 9.09
C ILE A 87 2.35 17.92 8.77
N PRO A 88 2.83 17.00 9.62
CA PRO A 88 3.97 16.15 9.29
C PRO A 88 3.75 15.35 8.00
N ASP A 89 4.83 15.13 7.26
CA ASP A 89 4.89 14.35 6.02
C ASP A 89 4.25 12.95 6.15
N TRP A 90 4.59 12.19 7.18
CA TRP A 90 4.02 10.86 7.40
C TRP A 90 2.52 10.90 7.70
N GLN A 91 2.02 11.94 8.37
CA GLN A 91 0.58 12.10 8.61
C GLN A 91 -0.15 12.44 7.32
N TRP A 92 0.47 13.25 6.46
CA TRP A 92 -0.06 13.52 5.13
C TRP A 92 -0.20 12.20 4.35
N VAL A 93 0.85 11.38 4.29
CA VAL A 93 0.81 10.06 3.63
C VAL A 93 -0.31 9.20 4.19
N GLN A 94 -0.41 9.10 5.53
CA GLN A 94 -1.45 8.33 6.20
C GLN A 94 -2.85 8.78 5.79
N LYS A 95 -3.11 10.09 5.74
CA LYS A 95 -4.41 10.63 5.27
C LYS A 95 -4.69 10.27 3.81
N GLN A 96 -3.68 10.29 2.95
CA GLN A 96 -3.85 9.93 1.53
C GLN A 96 -4.12 8.43 1.37
N PHE A 97 -3.44 7.58 2.15
CA PHE A 97 -3.75 6.16 2.23
C PHE A 97 -5.19 5.92 2.71
N GLU A 98 -5.65 6.58 3.77
CA GLU A 98 -7.03 6.42 4.25
C GLU A 98 -8.08 6.83 3.21
N LYS A 99 -7.80 7.87 2.41
CA LYS A 99 -8.67 8.29 1.31
C LYS A 99 -8.75 7.28 0.18
N SER A 100 -7.73 6.43 -0.02
CA SER A 100 -7.75 5.35 -1.01
C SER A 100 -8.74 4.24 -0.66
N ARG A 101 -9.18 4.17 0.61
CA ARG A 101 -10.11 3.15 1.12
C ARG A 101 -9.65 1.71 0.88
N LEU A 102 -8.35 1.46 0.82
CA LEU A 102 -7.78 0.11 0.71
C LEU A 102 -7.68 -0.61 2.07
N HIS A 103 -7.91 0.10 3.17
CA HIS A 103 -7.97 -0.47 4.53
C HIS A 103 -9.38 -0.91 4.93
N ARG A 104 -9.44 -1.87 5.85
CA ARG A 104 -10.66 -2.35 6.49
C ARG A 104 -11.07 -1.40 7.62
N LYS A 105 -12.37 -1.11 7.72
CA LYS A 105 -12.96 -0.38 8.85
C LYS A 105 -13.47 -1.33 9.93
N GLN A 106 -13.38 -0.90 11.18
CA GLN A 106 -14.05 -1.56 12.29
C GLN A 106 -15.57 -1.32 12.26
N PRO A 107 -16.37 -2.14 12.99
CA PRO A 107 -17.81 -1.93 13.10
C PRO A 107 -18.21 -0.56 13.67
N ASP A 108 -17.39 0.02 14.53
CA ASP A 108 -17.58 1.37 15.10
C ASP A 108 -17.16 2.51 14.16
N GLY A 109 -16.71 2.17 12.94
CA GLY A 109 -16.29 3.13 11.91
C GLY A 109 -14.83 3.57 12.01
N LEU A 110 -14.07 3.10 13.01
CA LEU A 110 -12.64 3.43 13.15
C LEU A 110 -11.78 2.67 12.13
N ASN A 111 -10.66 3.28 11.74
CA ASN A 111 -9.72 2.67 10.78
C ASN A 111 -8.57 1.89 11.45
N ILE A 112 -8.24 2.23 12.71
CA ILE A 112 -7.05 1.72 13.41
C ILE A 112 -7.41 0.48 14.19
N TRP A 113 -6.91 -0.67 13.76
CA TRP A 113 -7.02 -1.95 14.45
C TRP A 113 -5.94 -2.08 15.52
N THR A 114 -6.26 -2.79 16.60
CA THR A 114 -5.28 -3.20 17.60
C THR A 114 -5.00 -4.67 17.46
N CYS A 115 -3.72 -5.02 17.31
CA CYS A 115 -3.27 -6.41 17.36
C CYS A 115 -2.47 -6.63 18.65
N GLU A 116 -2.65 -7.79 19.27
CA GLU A 116 -1.79 -8.26 20.35
C GLU A 116 -0.67 -9.12 19.78
N VAL A 117 0.56 -8.82 20.16
CA VAL A 117 1.76 -9.61 19.90
C VAL A 117 2.10 -10.38 21.17
N SER A 118 2.05 -11.71 21.10
CA SER A 118 2.42 -12.60 22.19
C SER A 118 3.91 -12.93 22.14
N GLY A 119 4.68 -12.42 23.10
CA GLY A 119 6.08 -12.81 23.29
C GLY A 119 6.23 -13.89 24.37
N PRO A 120 7.37 -14.61 24.42
CA PRO A 120 7.61 -15.66 25.40
C PRO A 120 7.51 -15.23 26.88
N ARG A 121 7.69 -13.93 27.15
CA ARG A 121 7.64 -13.36 28.52
C ARG A 121 6.52 -12.34 28.73
N LYS A 122 6.12 -11.60 27.69
CA LYS A 122 5.12 -10.54 27.78
C LYS A 122 4.41 -10.34 26.45
N SER A 123 3.13 -9.97 26.49
CA SER A 123 2.42 -9.48 25.33
C SER A 123 2.59 -7.97 25.16
N ARG A 124 2.39 -7.49 23.94
CA ARG A 124 2.39 -6.06 23.59
C ARG A 124 1.29 -5.78 22.58
N ARG A 125 0.73 -4.58 22.61
CA ARG A 125 -0.21 -4.12 21.59
C ARG A 125 0.50 -3.35 20.46
N LEU A 126 0.13 -3.67 19.23
CA LEU A 126 0.44 -2.91 18.03
C LEU A 126 -0.83 -2.27 17.50
N HIS A 127 -0.69 -1.09 16.91
CA HIS A 127 -1.79 -0.36 16.31
C HIS A 127 -1.49 -0.14 14.83
N GLY A 128 -2.50 -0.26 13.99
CA GLY A 128 -2.26 -0.26 12.56
C GLY A 128 -3.52 -0.45 11.72
N TYR A 129 -3.31 -0.70 10.44
CA TYR A 129 -4.38 -0.88 9.46
C TYR A 129 -4.38 -2.33 8.98
N LEU A 130 -5.55 -2.95 8.90
CA LEU A 130 -5.74 -4.17 8.11
C LEU A 130 -6.10 -3.78 6.69
N LEU A 131 -5.48 -4.39 5.69
CA LEU A 131 -5.91 -4.23 4.30
C LEU A 131 -7.19 -5.01 4.03
N GLN A 132 -8.00 -4.52 3.09
CA GLN A 132 -9.21 -5.22 2.65
C GLN A 132 -8.88 -6.54 1.96
N SER A 133 -7.82 -6.55 1.15
CA SER A 133 -7.36 -7.73 0.43
C SER A 133 -5.85 -7.86 0.55
N PHE A 134 -5.38 -9.09 0.75
CA PHE A 134 -3.97 -9.44 0.68
C PHE A 134 -3.37 -9.10 -0.70
N SER A 135 -4.15 -9.33 -1.76
CA SER A 135 -3.81 -9.07 -3.16
C SER A 135 -3.60 -7.59 -3.50
N SER A 136 -3.93 -6.67 -2.59
CA SER A 136 -3.58 -5.27 -2.76
C SER A 136 -2.06 -5.03 -2.75
N VAL A 137 -1.26 -5.97 -2.21
CA VAL A 137 0.19 -5.81 -2.10
C VAL A 137 0.95 -7.02 -2.63
N LEU A 138 0.46 -8.24 -2.41
CA LEU A 138 1.16 -9.48 -2.75
C LEU A 138 0.21 -10.46 -3.44
N ASP A 139 0.69 -11.17 -4.46
CA ASP A 139 -0.16 -12.07 -5.24
C ASP A 139 -0.44 -13.39 -4.52
N ASP A 140 0.56 -13.94 -3.83
CA ASP A 140 0.47 -15.24 -3.14
C ASP A 140 0.32 -15.11 -1.62
N PRO A 141 -0.70 -15.74 -1.00
CA PRO A 141 -0.93 -15.66 0.43
C PRO A 141 0.27 -16.21 1.24
N ILE A 142 0.69 -15.47 2.25
CA ILE A 142 1.75 -15.87 3.19
C ILE A 142 1.09 -16.25 4.53
N PRO A 143 1.56 -17.31 5.22
CA PRO A 143 1.01 -17.70 6.52
C PRO A 143 0.95 -16.53 7.51
N ASN A 144 -0.15 -16.46 8.27
CA ASN A 144 -0.32 -15.49 9.35
C ASN A 144 0.82 -15.60 10.38
N ASN A 145 1.17 -14.47 10.98
CA ASN A 145 2.12 -14.43 12.07
C ASN A 145 1.52 -15.15 13.29
N PRO A 146 2.09 -16.28 13.75
CA PRO A 146 1.51 -17.07 14.83
C PRO A 146 1.53 -16.36 16.19
N PHE A 147 2.31 -15.28 16.30
CA PHE A 147 2.41 -14.48 17.51
C PHE A 147 1.50 -13.26 17.50
N LEU A 148 0.75 -13.00 16.42
CA LEU A 148 -0.09 -11.83 16.27
C LEU A 148 -1.57 -12.22 16.20
N ALA A 149 -2.41 -11.54 16.97
CA ALA A 149 -3.86 -11.70 16.93
C ALA A 149 -4.56 -10.34 16.86
N VAL A 150 -5.60 -10.23 16.04
CA VAL A 150 -6.44 -9.02 15.99
C VAL A 150 -7.36 -9.00 17.21
N LEU A 151 -7.33 -7.92 17.99
CA LEU A 151 -8.25 -7.72 19.09
C LEU A 151 -9.53 -7.09 18.55
N THR A 152 -10.60 -7.87 18.45
CA THR A 152 -11.94 -7.35 18.19
C THR A 152 -12.54 -6.90 19.53
N LYS A 153 -13.06 -5.68 19.59
CA LYS A 153 -13.98 -5.31 20.67
C LYS A 153 -15.29 -6.03 20.38
N THR A 154 -15.54 -7.14 21.06
CA THR A 154 -16.89 -7.71 21.12
C THR A 154 -17.80 -6.68 21.79
N SER A 155 -18.65 -6.03 21.00
CA SER A 155 -19.80 -5.32 21.54
C SER A 155 -20.72 -6.37 22.18
N ASN A 156 -20.81 -6.35 23.52
CA ASN A 156 -21.87 -7.03 24.26
C ASN A 156 -23.23 -6.37 23.98
#